data_AF-A0A9E5C3C2-F1
#
_entry.id   AF-A0A9E5C3C2-F1
#
_cell.length_a   1.000
_cell.length_b   1.000
_cell.length_c   1.000
_cell.angle_alpha   90.00
_cell.angle_beta   90.00
_cell.angle_gamma   90.00
#
_symmetry.space_group_name_H-M   'P 1'
#
loop_
_entity.id
_entity.type
_entity.pdbx_description
1 polymer ?
#
loop_
_entity_poly.entity_id
_entity_poly.type
_entity_poly.pdbx_seq_one_letter_code
_entity_poly.pdbx_strand_id
1 'polypeptide(L)'
;MELDQTLGSQELLRSPRASLSRERTQRFLIGFLFAMAFFLIEAGIAEILLARNEACLQTISDFRLSPDPSRVCMSEFEFFLARGLSRGAIGALSPETSAFIVWPILAIFYGLVGGGLAQFPLRAAIGGFLIVHILLLMAFMAVDFMSQFIILDLPDPAPN
;
A
#
# COMPACT_ATOMS: atom_id res chain seq x y z
N MET A 1 27.32 26.15 52.30
CA MET A 1 26.50 24.93 52.15
C MET A 1 25.12 25.36 51.69
N GLU A 2 24.91 25.57 50.39
CA GLU A 2 23.63 26.09 49.87
C GLU A 2 23.37 25.69 48.41
N LEU A 3 24.12 24.71 47.88
CA LEU A 3 24.02 24.29 46.47
C LEU A 3 23.14 23.05 46.23
N ASP A 4 22.61 22.42 47.28
CA ASP A 4 21.98 21.08 47.15
C ASP A 4 20.44 21.13 47.01
N GLN A 5 19.80 22.25 47.32
CA GLN A 5 18.33 22.38 47.24
C GLN A 5 17.80 22.71 45.83
N THR A 6 18.66 23.11 44.89
CA THR A 6 18.24 23.46 43.53
C THR A 6 18.19 22.27 42.58
N LEU A 7 18.90 21.18 42.87
CA LEU A 7 18.88 19.97 42.04
C LEU A 7 17.61 19.12 42.25
N GLY A 8 17.09 19.02 43.48
CA GLY A 8 15.89 18.24 43.79
C GLY A 8 14.60 18.79 43.16
N SER A 9 14.52 20.10 42.92
CA SER A 9 13.35 20.74 42.33
C SER A 9 13.26 20.58 40.80
N GLN A 10 14.37 20.24 40.13
CA GLN A 10 14.39 20.06 38.67
C GLN A 10 13.92 18.67 38.22
N GLU A 11 14.10 17.63 39.04
CA GLU A 11 13.61 16.28 38.69
C GLU A 11 12.09 16.15 38.84
N LEU A 12 11.47 16.85 39.80
CA LEU A 12 10.02 16.80 40.02
C LEU A 12 9.20 17.51 38.93
N LEU A 13 9.84 18.37 38.13
CA LEU A 13 9.24 19.09 37.01
C LEU A 13 9.48 18.40 35.65
N ARG A 14 10.08 17.20 35.64
CA ARG A 14 10.09 16.34 34.46
C ARG A 14 8.67 15.83 34.22
N SER A 15 7.89 16.71 33.61
CA SER A 15 6.45 16.56 33.41
C SER A 15 6.13 15.20 32.80
N PRO A 16 5.31 14.35 33.45
CA PRO A 16 4.89 13.06 32.91
C PRO A 16 4.18 13.16 31.55
N ARG A 17 3.79 14.38 31.13
CA ARG A 17 3.27 14.64 29.77
C ARG A 17 4.33 14.50 28.67
N ALA A 18 5.58 14.85 28.95
CA ALA A 18 6.65 14.78 27.95
C ALA A 18 7.05 13.33 27.63
N SER A 19 7.06 12.44 28.63
CA SER A 19 7.36 11.01 28.44
C SER A 19 6.23 10.29 27.70
N LEU A 20 4.96 10.53 28.07
CA LEU A 20 3.80 9.94 27.40
C LEU A 20 3.67 10.38 25.93
N SER A 21 3.98 11.64 25.62
CA SER A 21 3.99 12.15 24.25
C SER A 21 5.07 11.48 23.40
N ARG A 22 6.29 11.31 23.97
CA ARG A 22 7.41 10.65 23.29
C ARG A 22 7.11 9.19 22.98
N GLU A 23 6.52 8.45 23.92
CA GLU A 23 6.15 7.05 23.73
C GLU A 23 5.08 6.89 22.64
N ARG A 24 4.02 7.70 22.64
CA ARG A 24 2.98 7.69 21.59
C ARG A 24 3.56 8.00 20.22
N THR A 25 4.45 8.99 20.15
CA THR A 25 5.12 9.39 18.90
C THR A 25 6.03 8.27 18.38
N GLN A 26 6.78 7.62 19.26
CA GLN A 26 7.62 6.49 18.89
C GLN A 26 6.79 5.31 18.39
N ARG A 27 5.70 4.96 19.07
CA ARG A 27 4.77 3.90 18.61
C ARG A 27 4.15 4.22 17.25
N PHE A 28 3.74 5.48 17.06
CA PHE A 28 3.22 5.95 15.77
C PHE A 28 4.25 5.79 14.66
N LEU A 29 5.48 6.28 14.86
CA LEU A 29 6.55 6.22 13.87
C LEU A 29 6.92 4.78 13.50
N ILE A 30 6.99 3.88 14.49
CA ILE A 30 7.25 2.46 14.24
C ILE A 30 6.13 1.85 13.39
N GLY A 31 4.86 2.07 13.78
CA GLY A 31 3.72 1.57 13.01
C GLY A 31 3.66 2.14 11.59
N PHE A 32 3.96 3.43 11.45
CA PHE A 32 3.99 4.14 10.18
C PHE A 32 5.05 3.56 9.24
N LEU A 33 6.29 3.44 9.71
CA LEU A 33 7.38 2.89 8.91
C LEU A 33 7.16 1.42 8.56
N PHE A 34 6.61 0.63 9.49
CA PHE A 34 6.36 -0.79 9.25
C PHE A 34 5.27 -1.00 8.19
N ALA A 35 4.17 -0.26 8.26
CA ALA A 35 3.11 -0.33 7.27
C ALA A 35 3.55 0.20 5.90
N MET A 36 4.36 1.26 5.86
CA MET A 36 5.00 1.74 4.63
C MET A 36 5.88 0.65 3.99
N ALA A 37 6.78 0.06 4.78
CA ALA A 37 7.69 -0.96 4.29
C ALA A 37 6.93 -2.19 3.78
N PHE A 38 5.92 -2.63 4.52
CA PHE A 38 5.04 -3.72 4.13
C PHE A 38 4.40 -3.48 2.77
N PHE A 39 3.75 -2.32 2.57
CA PHE A 39 3.14 -1.96 1.31
C PHE A 39 4.16 -1.88 0.16
N LEU A 40 5.32 -1.26 0.36
CA LEU A 40 6.34 -1.11 -0.70
C LEU A 40 6.90 -2.47 -1.14
N ILE A 41 7.07 -3.41 -0.22
CA ILE A 41 7.50 -4.78 -0.55
C ILE A 41 6.44 -5.46 -1.41
N GLU A 42 5.16 -5.39 -1.02
CA GLU A 42 4.06 -5.98 -1.78
C GLU A 42 3.90 -5.37 -3.16
N ALA A 43 3.95 -4.04 -3.27
CA ALA A 43 3.89 -3.33 -4.54
C ALA A 43 5.05 -3.74 -5.47
N GLY A 44 6.27 -3.88 -4.92
CA GLY A 44 7.43 -4.36 -5.67
C GLY A 44 7.28 -5.80 -6.16
N ILE A 45 6.77 -6.71 -5.33
CA ILE A 45 6.49 -8.10 -5.74
C ILE A 45 5.42 -8.11 -6.84
N ALA A 46 4.36 -7.33 -6.69
CA ALA A 46 3.28 -7.24 -7.66
C ALA A 46 3.75 -6.75 -9.03
N GLU A 47 4.62 -5.75 -9.09
CA GLU A 47 5.20 -5.25 -10.35
C GLU A 47 6.13 -6.27 -11.02
N ILE A 48 6.89 -7.03 -10.23
CA ILE A 48 7.68 -8.14 -10.79
C ILE A 48 6.76 -9.19 -11.44
N LEU A 49 5.63 -9.51 -10.80
CA LEU A 49 4.66 -10.45 -11.36
C LEU A 49 4.00 -9.91 -12.63
N LEU A 50 3.62 -8.63 -12.66
CA LEU A 50 3.08 -7.97 -13.85
C LEU A 50 4.08 -7.98 -15.01
N ALA A 51 5.34 -7.60 -14.75
CA ALA A 51 6.40 -7.61 -15.76
C ALA A 51 6.66 -9.03 -16.30
N ARG A 52 6.62 -10.05 -15.44
CA ARG A 52 6.71 -11.46 -15.86
C ARG A 52 5.52 -11.88 -16.72
N ASN A 53 4.32 -11.43 -16.37
CA ASN A 53 3.12 -11.72 -17.16
C ASN A 53 3.20 -11.09 -18.55
N GLU A 54 3.65 -9.84 -18.66
CA GLU A 54 3.86 -9.17 -19.95
C GLU A 54 4.89 -9.91 -20.82
N ALA A 55 6.02 -10.33 -20.23
CA ALA A 55 7.02 -11.13 -20.94
C ALA A 55 6.46 -12.49 -21.41
N CYS A 56 5.62 -13.14 -20.59
CA CYS A 56 4.94 -14.38 -20.94
C CYS A 56 4.00 -14.17 -22.14
N LEU A 57 3.15 -13.13 -22.10
CA LEU A 57 2.21 -12.81 -23.17
C LEU A 57 2.92 -12.49 -24.48
N GLN A 58 4.03 -11.74 -24.44
CA GLN A 58 4.85 -11.47 -25.62
C GLN A 58 5.39 -12.79 -26.21
N THR A 59 5.97 -13.64 -25.36
CA THR A 59 6.51 -14.94 -25.78
C THR A 59 5.44 -15.81 -26.44
N ILE A 60 4.23 -15.85 -25.87
CA ILE A 60 3.09 -16.63 -26.38
C ILE A 60 2.57 -16.05 -27.71
N SER A 61 2.57 -14.73 -27.87
CA SER A 61 2.14 -14.08 -29.11
C SER A 61 3.02 -14.40 -30.33
N ASP A 62 4.27 -14.80 -30.09
CA ASP A 62 5.21 -15.21 -31.14
C ASP A 62 4.99 -16.67 -31.62
N PHE A 63 4.17 -17.47 -30.93
CA PHE A 63 3.87 -18.86 -31.31
C PHE A 63 2.64 -18.97 -32.23
N ARG A 64 2.80 -19.67 -33.35
CA ARG A 64 1.77 -19.86 -34.38
C ARG A 64 0.57 -20.73 -33.97
N LEU A 65 0.77 -21.63 -33.01
CA LEU A 65 -0.29 -22.38 -32.30
C LEU A 65 -0.20 -22.00 -30.84
N SER A 66 -0.71 -20.81 -30.54
CA SER A 66 -0.63 -20.24 -29.22
C SER A 66 -1.62 -20.96 -28.28
N PRO A 67 -1.15 -21.62 -27.20
CA PRO A 67 -2.05 -22.14 -26.18
C PRO A 67 -2.81 -20.98 -25.51
N ASP A 68 -3.99 -21.27 -24.95
CA ASP A 68 -4.79 -20.27 -24.24
C ASP A 68 -3.94 -19.54 -23.19
N PRO A 69 -3.71 -18.22 -23.33
CA PRO A 69 -2.79 -17.47 -22.49
C PRO A 69 -3.19 -17.48 -21.02
N SER A 70 -4.49 -17.61 -20.72
CA SER A 70 -5.01 -17.68 -19.35
C SER A 70 -4.62 -18.97 -18.61
N ARG A 71 -4.16 -20.01 -19.32
CA ARG A 71 -3.72 -21.29 -18.75
C ARG A 71 -2.21 -21.39 -18.57
N VAL A 72 -1.45 -20.51 -19.22
CA VAL A 72 0.02 -20.58 -19.30
C VAL A 72 0.67 -19.36 -18.64
N CYS A 73 0.06 -18.18 -18.80
CA CYS A 73 0.44 -16.97 -18.09
C CYS A 73 -0.42 -16.76 -16.83
N MET A 74 -0.33 -15.57 -16.23
CA MET A 74 -1.06 -15.21 -15.02
C MET A 74 -2.58 -15.26 -15.25
N SER A 75 -3.32 -15.80 -14.29
CA SER A 75 -4.77 -15.79 -14.35
C SER A 75 -5.33 -14.36 -14.23
N GLU A 76 -6.55 -14.12 -14.72
CA GLU A 76 -7.19 -12.79 -14.59
C GLU A 76 -7.25 -12.31 -13.13
N PHE A 77 -7.62 -13.20 -12.21
CA PHE A 77 -7.68 -12.89 -10.79
C PHE A 77 -6.33 -12.40 -10.25
N GLU A 78 -5.26 -13.12 -10.57
CA GLU A 78 -3.91 -12.76 -10.16
C GLU A 78 -3.46 -11.45 -10.79
N PHE A 79 -3.83 -11.20 -12.05
CA PHE A 79 -3.52 -9.95 -12.74
C PHE A 79 -4.16 -8.74 -12.04
N PHE A 80 -5.47 -8.77 -11.76
CA PHE A 80 -6.16 -7.69 -11.05
C PHE A 80 -5.66 -7.52 -9.62
N LEU A 81 -5.35 -8.62 -8.94
CA LEU A 81 -4.78 -8.57 -7.59
C LEU A 81 -3.42 -7.87 -7.59
N ALA A 82 -2.52 -8.25 -8.52
CA ALA A 82 -1.21 -7.63 -8.65
C ALA A 82 -1.33 -6.15 -9.06
N ARG A 83 -2.25 -5.81 -9.96
CA ARG A 83 -2.51 -4.41 -10.34
C ARG A 83 -3.01 -3.57 -9.17
N GLY A 84 -3.96 -4.11 -8.40
CA GLY A 84 -4.49 -3.49 -7.18
C GLY A 84 -3.41 -3.31 -6.11
N LEU A 85 -2.53 -4.29 -5.92
CA LEU A 85 -1.41 -4.22 -4.98
C LEU A 85 -0.38 -3.15 -5.36
N SER A 86 -0.03 -3.04 -6.64
CA SER A 86 0.96 -2.06 -7.08
C SER A 86 0.41 -0.63 -7.11
N ARG A 87 -0.76 -0.44 -7.72
CA ARG A 87 -1.24 0.90 -8.11
C ARG A 87 -2.52 1.34 -7.39
N GLY A 88 -3.14 0.45 -6.61
CA GLY A 88 -4.37 0.73 -5.88
C GLY A 88 -5.49 1.29 -6.76
N ALA A 89 -6.40 2.07 -6.16
CA ALA A 89 -7.48 2.71 -6.90
C ALA A 89 -7.01 3.74 -7.94
N ILE A 90 -5.82 4.34 -7.77
CA ILE A 90 -5.29 5.33 -8.72
C ILE A 90 -4.95 4.66 -10.05
N GLY A 91 -4.36 3.45 -10.03
CA GLY A 91 -4.07 2.70 -11.25
C GLY A 91 -5.30 2.18 -12.01
N ALA A 92 -6.44 2.10 -11.33
CA ALA A 92 -7.72 1.74 -11.93
C ALA A 92 -8.40 2.95 -12.59
N LEU A 93 -8.29 4.14 -11.99
CA LEU A 93 -8.94 5.37 -12.47
C LEU A 93 -8.09 6.17 -13.47
N SER A 94 -6.78 6.05 -13.38
CA SER A 94 -5.82 6.78 -14.23
C SER A 94 -4.66 5.85 -14.63
N PRO A 95 -4.92 4.88 -15.52
CA PRO A 95 -3.97 3.82 -15.88
C PRO A 95 -2.66 4.33 -16.50
N GLU A 96 -2.67 5.54 -17.07
CA GLU A 96 -1.50 6.25 -17.60
C GLU A 96 -0.57 6.81 -16.51
N THR A 97 -0.99 6.80 -15.24
CA THR A 97 -0.18 7.33 -14.14
C THR A 97 0.99 6.40 -13.84
N SER A 98 2.20 6.96 -13.85
CA SER A 98 3.41 6.22 -13.49
C SER A 98 3.35 5.65 -12.07
N ALA A 99 3.67 4.36 -11.93
CA ALA A 99 3.75 3.66 -10.65
C ALA A 99 4.67 4.36 -9.64
N PHE A 100 5.75 5.01 -10.12
CA PHE A 100 6.68 5.78 -9.30
C PHE A 100 6.02 6.96 -8.54
N ILE A 101 4.95 7.54 -9.07
CA ILE A 101 4.22 8.63 -8.42
C ILE A 101 3.19 8.06 -7.44
N VAL A 102 2.61 6.91 -7.76
CA VAL A 102 1.54 6.27 -6.99
C VAL A 102 2.08 5.62 -5.70
N TRP A 103 3.23 4.94 -5.76
CA TRP A 103 3.76 4.23 -4.60
C TRP A 103 4.03 5.11 -3.39
N PRO A 104 4.65 6.31 -3.49
CA PRO A 104 4.85 7.18 -2.34
C PRO A 104 3.53 7.59 -1.68
N ILE A 105 2.50 7.88 -2.48
CA ILE A 105 1.18 8.30 -1.99
C ILE A 105 0.52 7.16 -1.20
N LEU A 106 0.48 5.97 -1.80
CA LEU A 106 -0.10 4.79 -1.16
C LEU A 106 0.72 4.34 0.05
N ALA A 107 2.05 4.39 -0.02
CA ALA A 107 2.92 4.09 1.10
C ALA A 107 2.63 5.03 2.28
N ILE A 108 2.57 6.35 2.05
CA ILE A 108 2.23 7.34 3.08
C ILE A 108 0.85 7.04 3.67
N PHE A 109 -0.15 6.76 2.83
CA PHE A 109 -1.49 6.41 3.29
C PHE A 109 -1.49 5.16 4.19
N TYR A 110 -0.84 4.08 3.76
CA TYR A 110 -0.63 2.87 4.57
C TYR A 110 0.10 3.16 5.87
N GLY A 111 1.12 4.01 5.81
CA GLY A 111 1.85 4.49 6.99
C GLY A 111 0.93 5.18 7.98
N LEU A 112 0.06 6.09 7.54
CA LEU A 112 -0.88 6.79 8.42
C LEU A 112 -1.83 5.82 9.12
N VAL A 113 -2.35 4.84 8.38
CA VAL A 113 -3.19 3.77 8.94
C VAL A 113 -2.41 2.94 9.96
N GLY A 114 -1.20 2.50 9.62
CA GLY A 114 -0.34 1.71 10.51
C GLY A 114 0.07 2.46 11.78
N GLY A 115 0.44 3.74 11.66
CA GLY A 115 0.79 4.59 12.79
C GLY A 115 -0.40 4.86 13.71
N GLY A 116 -1.60 5.03 13.14
CA GLY A 116 -2.85 5.14 13.89
C GLY A 116 -3.20 3.85 14.64
N LEU A 117 -3.09 2.70 13.98
CA LEU A 117 -3.36 1.40 14.60
C LEU A 117 -2.33 1.00 15.65
N ALA A 118 -1.08 1.47 15.54
CA ALA A 118 -0.03 1.23 16.53
C ALA A 118 -0.28 1.90 17.90
N GLN A 119 -1.30 2.74 18.02
CA GLN A 119 -1.74 3.28 19.32
C GLN A 119 -2.48 2.24 20.18
N PHE A 120 -2.99 1.17 19.57
CA PHE A 120 -3.69 0.08 20.23
C PHE A 120 -2.72 -1.00 20.76
N PRO A 121 -3.16 -1.90 21.66
CA PRO A 121 -2.34 -3.04 22.07
C PRO A 121 -1.93 -3.89 20.85
N LEU A 122 -0.71 -4.41 20.86
CA LEU A 122 -0.07 -5.07 19.72
C LEU A 122 -0.96 -6.10 19.00
N ARG A 123 -1.69 -6.94 19.75
CA ARG A 123 -2.59 -7.95 19.17
C ARG A 123 -3.74 -7.33 18.37
N ALA A 124 -4.33 -6.25 18.89
CA ALA A 124 -5.40 -5.52 18.21
C ALA A 124 -4.86 -4.69 17.04
N ALA A 125 -3.65 -4.13 17.17
CA ALA A 125 -3.00 -3.39 16.10
C ALA A 125 -2.70 -4.28 14.89
N ILE A 126 -2.10 -5.46 15.10
CA ILE A 126 -1.81 -6.42 14.03
C ILE A 126 -3.10 -6.94 13.39
N GLY A 127 -4.06 -7.40 14.21
CA GLY A 127 -5.34 -7.91 13.71
C GLY A 127 -6.12 -6.85 12.93
N GLY A 128 -6.20 -5.63 13.47
CA GLY A 128 -6.84 -4.51 12.80
C GLY A 128 -6.15 -4.12 11.50
N PHE A 129 -4.82 -4.12 11.47
CA PHE A 129 -4.07 -3.81 10.26
C PHE A 129 -4.34 -4.83 9.16
N LEU A 130 -4.30 -6.12 9.48
CA LEU A 130 -4.59 -7.18 8.51
C LEU A 130 -6.02 -7.09 7.97
N ILE A 131 -7.01 -6.82 8.83
CA ILE A 131 -8.41 -6.65 8.40
C ILE A 131 -8.52 -5.45 7.45
N VAL A 132 -7.99 -4.29 7.83
CA VAL A 132 -8.04 -3.09 7.01
C VAL A 132 -7.32 -3.31 5.68
N HIS A 133 -6.15 -3.94 5.71
CA HIS A 133 -5.38 -4.26 4.52
C HIS A 133 -6.14 -5.18 3.56
N ILE A 134 -6.71 -6.29 4.05
CA ILE A 134 -7.52 -7.21 3.22
C ILE A 134 -8.72 -6.47 2.62
N LEU A 135 -9.44 -5.67 3.42
CA LEU A 135 -10.57 -4.88 2.92
C LEU A 135 -10.13 -3.89 1.84
N LEU A 136 -8.98 -3.24 2.02
CA LEU A 136 -8.43 -2.30 1.05
C LEU A 136 -8.06 -3.01 -0.27
N LEU A 137 -7.46 -4.19 -0.19
CA LEU A 137 -7.13 -5.00 -1.37
C LEU A 137 -8.39 -5.42 -2.14
N MET A 138 -9.41 -5.90 -1.42
CA MET A 138 -10.68 -6.26 -2.04
C MET A 138 -11.36 -5.05 -2.69
N ALA A 139 -11.29 -3.88 -2.05
CA ALA A 139 -11.80 -2.64 -2.62
C ALA A 139 -11.03 -2.22 -3.88
N PHE A 140 -9.70 -2.30 -3.87
CA PHE A 140 -8.89 -1.98 -5.05
C PHE A 140 -9.14 -2.94 -6.20
N MET A 141 -9.21 -4.24 -5.91
CA MET A 141 -9.56 -5.25 -6.91
C MET A 141 -10.96 -4.99 -7.49
N ALA A 142 -11.95 -4.67 -6.65
CA ALA A 142 -13.30 -4.35 -7.10
C ALA A 142 -13.33 -3.09 -7.99
N VAL A 143 -12.58 -2.05 -7.62
CA VAL A 143 -12.49 -0.81 -8.43
C VAL A 143 -11.80 -1.09 -9.76
N ASP A 144 -10.71 -1.87 -9.78
CA ASP A 144 -9.98 -2.22 -11.01
C ASP A 144 -10.82 -3.13 -11.94
N PHE A 145 -11.62 -4.03 -11.37
CA PHE A 145 -12.56 -4.83 -12.14
C PHE A 145 -13.69 -3.96 -12.71
N MET A 146 -14.26 -3.06 -11.90
CA MET A 146 -15.35 -2.18 -12.34
C MET A 146 -14.93 -1.15 -13.39
N SER A 147 -13.67 -0.69 -13.36
CA SER A 147 -13.16 0.29 -14.34
C SER A 147 -13.21 -0.23 -15.77
N GLN A 148 -13.15 -1.55 -15.98
CA GLN A 148 -13.28 -2.17 -17.29
C GLN A 148 -14.62 -1.90 -17.96
N PHE A 149 -15.70 -1.75 -17.18
CA PHE A 149 -17.03 -1.48 -17.70
C PHE A 149 -17.28 0.02 -17.95
N ILE A 150 -16.53 0.90 -17.28
CA ILE A 150 -16.71 2.36 -17.37
C ILE A 150 -16.00 2.91 -18.62
N ILE A 151 -14.89 2.30 -19.04
CA ILE A 151 -14.09 2.76 -20.19
C ILE A 151 -14.75 2.45 -21.54
N LEU A 152 -15.70 1.50 -21.60
CA LEU A 152 -16.40 1.12 -22.84
C LEU A 152 -17.37 2.17 -23.39
N ASP A 153 -17.67 3.25 -22.66
CA ASP A 153 -18.67 4.27 -23.04
C ASP A 153 -18.08 5.58 -23.61
N LEU A 154 -16.76 5.65 -23.86
CA LEU A 154 -16.17 6.84 -24.49
C LEU A 154 -16.20 6.71 -26.03
N PRO A 155 -16.91 7.61 -26.75
CA PRO A 155 -16.87 7.62 -28.21
C PRO A 155 -15.44 7.88 -28.68
N ASP A 156 -14.98 7.09 -29.65
CA ASP A 156 -13.67 7.26 -30.27
C ASP A 156 -13.45 8.74 -30.65
N PRO A 157 -12.33 9.37 -30.27
CA PRO A 157 -11.97 10.66 -30.82
C PRO A 157 -11.84 10.50 -32.33
N ALA A 158 -12.63 11.27 -33.08
CA ALA A 158 -12.65 11.23 -34.54
C ALA A 158 -11.21 11.29 -35.09
N PRO A 159 -10.88 10.47 -36.12
CA PRO A 159 -9.57 10.51 -36.75
C PRO A 159 -9.35 11.90 -37.35
N ASN A 160 -8.30 12.58 -36.91
CA ASN A 160 -7.76 13.79 -37.55
C ASN A 160 -6.83 13.42 -38.71
#